data_AF-A0A2E1AKM0-F1
#
_entry.id   AF-A0A2E1AKM0-F1
#
_cell.length_a   1.000
_cell.length_b   1.000
_cell.length_c   1.000
_cell.angle_alpha   90.00
_cell.angle_beta   90.00
_cell.angle_gamma   90.00
#
_symmetry.space_group_name_H-M   'P 1'
#
loop_
_entity.id
_entity.type
_entity.pdbx_description
1 polymer ?
#
loop_
_entity_poly.entity_id
_entity_poly.type
_entity_poly.pdbx_seq_one_letter_code
_entity_poly.pdbx_strand_id
1 'polypeptide(L)'
;MKSITKLLLRVLGVMLFVWTSSIAFAQTPVTFNTPVTGSVDATTPQALFTFTGSAGQAVNVNITANDPLRVQFGVFDANGVLLLAGMNSSQEINLSETVTLPTDGTYILQVISSNGLQGQFVFTLTANSVPVAPASADSCEAIMRQISQALDTFCSTTGRNQACYGNLLIDAEPSTNVVDLSTFQFDRQGDIQSLTNLSALELSPMDQDNGTWGVALMQVQANIPDALPGTNVTVLAFGGMQIVDANTMGSTANPAYGPMQSIYIRPGIGATRCANTPDNGLLIRTPEGAGTINMAINEIEINVGSTVFITPDLQSSQLKFATLEGQVEVTTNGVTQVATTGFEVNVPVNLQMLPSGPPQPPQPTDPTTIELLPVEGLLPSAETPDDGTSSSSTVNPNVCTAVVTGTQRVNVRFGPGTVYDVIGGLDVGDTVEVTGQSGSGWYAIDFSGYEAWIAGSVIELSGPCDNLPYTYIPPTPTPPATPTPIPSPTPELPIAGDNEYRGIKVDYFSESPVYLSGAISYPQGDMQDTVTYALTNTQYAYNGEFRLSVSCSGQGAEHVVVTFPDGSQSRCSPTYNFIQYFYRGFSTSGEFTIQFDGGQSNSYVDWNASLFIYDSERSSQQ
;
A
#
# COMPACT_ATOMS: atom_id res chain seq x y z
N MET A 1 18.51 -3.74 22.73
CA MET A 1 19.09 -2.46 23.22
C MET A 1 19.96 -1.76 22.17
N LYS A 2 21.15 -2.26 21.76
CA LYS A 2 21.98 -1.56 20.74
C LYS A 2 21.33 -1.35 19.35
N SER A 3 20.46 -2.27 18.91
CA SER A 3 19.75 -2.15 17.61
C SER A 3 18.57 -1.16 17.68
N ILE A 4 17.77 -1.25 18.75
CA ILE A 4 16.63 -0.35 19.05
C ILE A 4 17.10 1.10 19.24
N THR A 5 18.25 1.30 19.90
CA THR A 5 18.87 2.63 20.01
C THR A 5 19.33 3.15 18.64
N LYS A 6 19.85 2.33 17.72
CA LYS A 6 20.19 2.77 16.36
C LYS A 6 18.96 3.06 15.49
N LEU A 7 17.85 2.34 15.68
CA LEU A 7 16.59 2.49 14.95
C LEU A 7 15.83 3.77 15.36
N LEU A 8 15.66 4.01 16.67
CA LEU A 8 15.05 5.25 17.20
C LEU A 8 15.86 6.51 16.83
N LEU A 9 17.18 6.40 16.80
CA LEU A 9 18.06 7.48 16.36
C LEU A 9 17.94 7.71 14.83
N ARG A 10 17.89 6.67 13.99
CA ARG A 10 17.69 6.82 12.53
C ARG A 10 16.35 7.46 12.15
N VAL A 11 15.25 7.12 12.83
CA VAL A 11 13.92 7.74 12.62
C VAL A 11 13.89 9.20 13.11
N LEU A 12 14.50 9.52 14.25
CA LEU A 12 14.67 10.93 14.71
C LEU A 12 15.54 11.75 13.74
N GLY A 13 16.56 11.14 13.14
CA GLY A 13 17.52 11.82 12.27
C GLY A 13 16.91 12.28 10.95
N VAL A 14 16.11 11.42 10.31
CA VAL A 14 15.36 11.77 9.08
C VAL A 14 14.37 12.91 9.34
N MET A 15 13.68 12.93 10.49
CA MET A 15 12.75 14.00 10.85
C MET A 15 13.42 15.38 11.08
N LEU A 16 14.67 15.42 11.55
CA LEU A 16 15.42 16.67 11.78
C LEU A 16 16.01 17.28 10.49
N PHE A 17 16.21 16.49 9.44
CA PHE A 17 16.71 16.96 8.13
C PHE A 17 15.67 17.76 7.34
N VAL A 18 14.40 17.43 7.52
CA VAL A 18 13.26 18.18 6.93
C VAL A 18 13.02 19.51 7.63
N TRP A 19 13.85 19.83 8.63
CA TRP A 19 13.59 20.81 9.68
C TRP A 19 14.67 21.87 9.76
N THR A 20 15.11 22.43 8.63
CA THR A 20 15.86 23.69 8.69
C THR A 20 15.55 24.65 7.54
N SER A 21 15.06 25.82 7.94
CA SER A 21 14.57 26.90 7.09
C SER A 21 15.67 27.64 6.32
N SER A 22 15.25 28.23 5.21
CA SER A 22 15.82 29.32 4.43
C SER A 22 16.77 30.26 5.19
N ILE A 23 18.06 29.92 5.20
CA ILE A 23 19.16 30.89 5.12
C ILE A 23 20.14 30.32 4.11
N ALA A 24 20.48 31.09 3.07
CA ALA A 24 21.49 30.71 2.09
C ALA A 24 22.87 30.65 2.75
N PHE A 25 23.24 29.49 3.28
CA PHE A 25 24.59 29.22 3.77
C PHE A 25 25.52 28.89 2.59
N ALA A 26 26.79 29.27 2.70
CA ALA A 26 27.81 28.98 1.70
C ALA A 26 28.04 27.47 1.62
N GLN A 27 27.68 26.86 0.47
CA GLN A 27 28.00 25.47 0.18
C GLN A 27 29.49 25.34 -0.10
N THR A 28 30.20 24.49 0.64
CA THR A 28 31.64 24.27 0.44
C THR A 28 31.83 23.06 -0.49
N PRO A 29 32.42 23.24 -1.69
CA PRO A 29 32.71 22.12 -2.57
C PRO A 29 33.78 21.21 -1.97
N VAL A 30 33.59 19.90 -2.03
CA VAL A 30 34.51 18.89 -1.52
C VAL A 30 34.81 17.82 -2.57
N THR A 31 35.90 17.09 -2.37
CA THR A 31 36.35 16.03 -3.27
C THR A 31 36.47 14.71 -2.53
N PHE A 32 36.29 13.60 -3.26
CA PHE A 32 36.44 12.26 -2.68
C PHE A 32 37.85 12.01 -2.16
N ASN A 33 37.95 11.14 -1.16
CA ASN A 33 39.16 10.65 -0.50
C ASN A 33 40.00 11.73 0.20
N THR A 34 39.44 12.91 0.42
CA THR A 34 40.07 14.00 1.17
C THR A 34 39.31 14.23 2.47
N PRO A 35 39.96 14.12 3.64
CA PRO A 35 39.33 14.47 4.91
C PRO A 35 39.02 15.97 4.97
N VAL A 36 37.81 16.31 5.38
CA VAL A 36 37.31 17.69 5.51
C VAL A 36 36.84 17.92 6.94
N THR A 37 37.27 19.02 7.55
CA THR A 37 36.85 19.43 8.89
C THR A 37 35.70 20.44 8.80
N GLY A 38 34.61 20.18 9.53
CA GLY A 38 33.49 21.08 9.71
C GLY A 38 33.22 21.40 11.19
N SER A 39 32.36 22.37 11.44
CA SER A 39 31.85 22.70 12.78
C SER A 39 30.34 22.86 12.78
N VAL A 40 29.72 22.54 13.93
CA VAL A 40 28.35 22.92 14.23
C VAL A 40 28.38 23.82 15.47
N ASP A 41 27.90 25.05 15.33
CA ASP A 41 27.88 26.06 16.39
C ASP A 41 26.69 27.02 16.23
N ALA A 42 26.55 28.01 17.11
CA ALA A 42 25.43 28.96 17.08
C ALA A 42 25.38 29.82 15.80
N THR A 43 26.50 29.97 15.09
CA THR A 43 26.61 30.72 13.84
C THR A 43 26.48 29.82 12.61
N THR A 44 26.82 28.54 12.76
CA THR A 44 26.72 27.47 11.76
C THR A 44 25.90 26.32 12.35
N PRO A 45 24.57 26.48 12.51
CA PRO A 45 23.73 25.42 13.07
C PRO A 45 23.66 24.18 12.17
N GLN A 46 24.06 24.34 10.91
CA GLN A 46 24.18 23.27 9.92
C GLN A 46 25.39 23.53 9.04
N ALA A 47 26.17 22.50 8.79
CA ALA A 47 27.27 22.55 7.85
C ALA A 47 26.85 21.90 6.53
N LEU A 48 26.99 22.63 5.42
CA LEU A 48 26.60 22.19 4.07
C LEU A 48 27.84 22.05 3.16
N PHE A 49 27.99 20.88 2.56
CA PHE A 49 29.06 20.58 1.61
C PHE A 49 28.47 20.06 0.30
N THR A 50 29.10 20.37 -0.83
CA THR A 50 28.69 19.86 -2.14
C THR A 50 29.75 18.96 -2.75
N PHE A 51 29.32 17.88 -3.38
CA PHE A 51 30.20 17.00 -4.15
C PHE A 51 29.51 16.62 -5.47
N THR A 52 30.30 16.23 -6.47
CA THR A 52 29.78 15.75 -7.75
C THR A 52 29.96 14.25 -7.82
N GLY A 53 28.97 13.55 -8.38
CA GLY A 53 29.03 12.11 -8.57
C GLY A 53 28.21 11.65 -9.75
N SER A 54 28.43 10.40 -10.15
CA SER A 54 27.79 9.77 -11.30
C SER A 54 26.68 8.80 -10.90
N ALA A 55 25.70 8.61 -11.76
CA ALA A 55 24.64 7.62 -11.59
C ALA A 55 25.23 6.22 -11.31
N GLY A 56 24.68 5.53 -10.32
CA GLY A 56 25.12 4.21 -9.84
C GLY A 56 26.45 4.19 -9.09
N GLN A 57 27.10 5.33 -8.88
CA GLN A 57 28.29 5.42 -8.05
C GLN A 57 27.91 5.23 -6.57
N ALA A 58 28.54 4.25 -5.91
CA ALA A 58 28.34 4.04 -4.48
C ALA A 58 29.27 4.98 -3.70
N VAL A 59 28.69 5.92 -2.97
CA VAL A 59 29.39 6.90 -2.12
C VAL A 59 29.23 6.52 -0.66
N ASN A 60 30.36 6.22 -0.01
CA ASN A 60 30.42 5.99 1.42
C ASN A 60 30.78 7.31 2.15
N VAL A 61 29.93 7.69 3.10
CA VAL A 61 30.09 8.87 3.96
C VAL A 61 30.62 8.42 5.30
N ASN A 62 31.84 8.81 5.65
CA ASN A 62 32.46 8.50 6.93
C ASN A 62 32.68 9.78 7.74
N ILE A 63 32.05 9.92 8.91
CA ILE A 63 32.10 11.11 9.77
C ILE A 63 32.56 10.75 11.19
N THR A 64 33.51 11.50 11.72
CA THR A 64 33.98 11.45 13.12
C THR A 64 33.72 12.78 13.81
N ALA A 65 32.92 12.79 14.88
CA ALA A 65 32.65 13.99 15.69
C ALA A 65 33.54 14.06 16.94
N ASN A 66 33.91 15.26 17.38
CA ASN A 66 34.67 15.47 18.61
C ASN A 66 33.73 15.51 19.83
N ASP A 67 34.07 14.84 20.92
CA ASP A 67 33.28 14.85 22.16
C ASP A 67 33.19 16.28 22.75
N PRO A 68 32.01 16.77 23.20
CA PRO A 68 30.74 16.08 23.40
C PRO A 68 29.77 16.14 22.22
N LEU A 69 30.18 16.66 21.05
CA LEU A 69 29.30 16.78 19.88
C LEU A 69 28.85 15.40 19.41
N ARG A 70 27.56 15.28 19.10
CA ARG A 70 27.01 14.19 18.30
C ARG A 70 26.37 14.79 17.06
N VAL A 71 26.54 14.10 15.94
CA VAL A 71 26.11 14.61 14.64
C VAL A 71 25.11 13.66 14.00
N GLN A 72 24.24 14.25 13.19
CA GLN A 72 23.46 13.57 12.17
C GLN A 72 23.79 14.20 10.83
N PHE A 73 23.73 13.42 9.76
CA PHE A 73 23.95 13.89 8.40
C PHE A 73 22.89 13.38 7.43
N GLY A 74 22.67 14.14 6.36
CA GLY A 74 21.79 13.82 5.25
C GLY A 74 22.52 14.07 3.93
N VAL A 75 22.32 13.19 2.95
CA VAL A 75 22.76 13.38 1.56
C VAL A 75 21.55 13.69 0.72
N PHE A 76 21.58 14.80 0.00
CA PHE A 76 20.47 15.27 -0.82
C PHE A 76 20.89 15.39 -2.28
N ASP A 77 19.94 15.20 -3.19
CA ASP A 77 20.10 15.56 -4.59
C ASP A 77 20.02 17.09 -4.81
N ALA A 78 20.16 17.52 -6.07
CA ALA A 78 20.08 18.93 -6.44
C ALA A 78 18.69 19.58 -6.21
N ASN A 79 17.64 18.78 -6.06
CA ASN A 79 16.26 19.22 -5.81
C ASN A 79 15.89 19.23 -4.33
N GLY A 80 16.82 18.83 -3.44
CA GLY A 80 16.59 18.74 -2.01
C GLY A 80 15.89 17.45 -1.56
N VAL A 81 15.87 16.42 -2.40
CA VAL A 81 15.38 15.08 -2.04
C VAL A 81 16.44 14.36 -1.23
N LEU A 82 16.08 13.87 -0.04
CA LEU A 82 16.96 13.10 0.83
C LEU A 82 17.18 11.68 0.27
N LEU A 83 18.44 11.33 0.03
CA LEU A 83 18.86 10.03 -0.51
C LEU A 83 19.41 9.09 0.56
N LEU A 84 20.00 9.64 1.62
CA LEU A 84 20.58 8.89 2.73
C LEU A 84 20.61 9.77 3.97
N ALA A 85 20.28 9.21 5.13
CA ALA A 85 20.52 9.84 6.42
C ALA A 85 21.27 8.89 7.35
N GLY A 86 22.10 9.44 8.22
CA GLY A 86 22.76 8.70 9.28
C GLY A 86 22.95 9.56 10.51
N MET A 87 23.05 8.93 11.69
CA MET A 87 23.31 9.67 12.92
C MET A 87 24.01 8.85 14.01
N ASN A 88 24.73 9.55 14.87
CA ASN A 88 25.53 8.95 15.94
C ASN A 88 24.76 8.87 17.27
N SER A 89 24.81 7.68 17.90
CA SER A 89 24.28 7.46 19.26
C SER A 89 25.11 8.15 20.34
N SER A 90 24.58 8.25 21.57
CA SER A 90 25.24 8.97 22.67
C SER A 90 26.65 8.47 23.04
N GLN A 91 27.03 7.26 22.61
CA GLN A 91 28.35 6.66 22.87
C GLN A 91 29.22 6.46 21.61
N GLU A 92 28.71 6.71 20.40
CA GLU A 92 29.46 6.54 19.15
C GLU A 92 29.85 7.91 18.57
N ILE A 93 31.13 8.10 18.24
CA ILE A 93 31.63 9.32 17.59
C ILE A 93 31.88 9.14 16.09
N ASN A 94 31.91 7.89 15.61
CA ASN A 94 32.17 7.54 14.21
C ASN A 94 30.89 7.02 13.55
N LEU A 95 30.63 7.49 12.33
CA LEU A 95 29.46 7.19 11.52
C LEU A 95 29.92 6.79 10.12
N SER A 96 29.38 5.70 9.57
CA SER A 96 29.69 5.27 8.21
C SER A 96 28.46 4.67 7.56
N GLU A 97 27.98 5.28 6.48
CA GLU A 97 26.85 4.80 5.68
C GLU A 97 27.17 4.95 4.19
N THR A 98 26.45 4.22 3.33
CA THR A 98 26.68 4.23 1.89
C THR A 98 25.40 4.55 1.13
N VAL A 99 25.48 5.45 0.15
CA VAL A 99 24.40 5.83 -0.76
C VAL A 99 24.81 5.53 -2.20
N THR A 100 23.89 5.00 -3.00
CA THR A 100 24.07 4.87 -4.45
C THR A 100 23.44 6.10 -5.11
N LEU A 101 24.21 6.83 -5.91
CA LEU A 101 23.74 8.07 -6.52
C LEU A 101 22.78 7.78 -7.69
N PRO A 102 21.59 8.41 -7.75
CA PRO A 102 20.59 8.10 -8.77
C PRO A 102 20.90 8.70 -10.14
N THR A 103 21.55 9.87 -10.17
CA THR A 103 21.82 10.62 -11.42
C THR A 103 23.24 11.19 -11.45
N ASP A 104 23.72 11.55 -12.63
CA ASP A 104 24.90 12.40 -12.74
C ASP A 104 24.53 13.79 -12.22
N GLY A 105 25.23 14.29 -11.21
CA GLY A 105 24.81 15.55 -10.60
C GLY A 105 25.67 16.05 -9.44
N THR A 106 25.25 17.20 -8.93
CA THR A 106 25.77 17.77 -7.69
C THR A 106 24.85 17.36 -6.55
N TYR A 107 25.47 16.88 -5.47
CA TYR A 107 24.82 16.40 -4.26
C TYR A 107 25.23 17.26 -3.07
N ILE A 108 24.38 17.31 -2.06
CA ILE A 108 24.58 18.11 -0.85
C ILE A 108 24.72 17.15 0.33
N LEU A 109 25.85 17.22 1.05
CA LEU A 109 26.00 16.64 2.38
C LEU A 109 25.67 17.73 3.41
N GLN A 110 24.62 17.51 4.19
CA GLN A 110 24.27 18.35 5.33
C GLN A 110 24.63 17.65 6.62
N VAL A 111 25.27 18.35 7.56
CA VAL A 111 25.63 17.83 8.89
C VAL A 111 25.11 18.79 9.96
N ILE A 112 24.39 18.26 10.94
CA ILE A 112 23.78 19.04 12.04
C ILE A 112 24.03 18.35 13.38
N SER A 113 23.88 19.08 14.49
CA SER A 113 24.03 18.53 15.84
C SER A 113 22.82 17.69 16.22
N SER A 114 23.04 16.44 16.62
CA SER A 114 21.96 15.54 17.08
C SER A 114 21.70 15.62 18.59
N ASN A 115 22.60 16.22 19.36
CA ASN A 115 22.46 16.39 20.81
C ASN A 115 22.43 17.86 21.26
N GLY A 116 22.31 18.79 20.31
CA GLY A 116 22.25 20.23 20.58
C GLY A 116 23.57 20.85 21.09
N LEU A 117 24.63 20.06 21.21
CA LEU A 117 25.95 20.54 21.62
C LEU A 117 26.73 21.05 20.41
N GLN A 118 27.68 21.94 20.66
CA GLN A 118 28.54 22.54 19.63
C GLN A 118 29.88 21.79 19.58
N GLY A 119 30.51 21.76 18.42
CA GLY A 119 31.82 21.15 18.28
C GLY A 119 32.28 21.01 16.83
N GLN A 120 33.38 20.30 16.65
CA GLN A 120 33.94 19.99 15.33
C GLN A 120 33.72 18.53 14.96
N PHE A 121 33.69 18.28 13.66
CA PHE A 121 33.69 16.93 13.09
C PHE A 121 34.63 16.89 11.88
N VAL A 122 35.10 15.70 11.55
CA VAL A 122 35.88 15.41 10.35
C VAL A 122 35.10 14.39 9.54
N PHE A 123 34.96 14.60 8.23
CA PHE A 123 34.39 13.59 7.35
C PHE A 123 35.27 13.29 6.16
N THR A 124 35.11 12.11 5.57
CA THR A 124 35.70 11.73 4.29
C THR A 124 34.62 11.05 3.45
N LEU A 125 34.50 11.47 2.19
CA LEU A 125 33.68 10.79 1.19
C LEU A 125 34.57 9.83 0.42
N THR A 126 34.21 8.55 0.32
CA THR A 126 34.91 7.60 -0.57
C THR A 126 33.92 7.09 -1.60
N ALA A 127 34.38 6.83 -2.82
CA ALA A 127 33.51 6.37 -3.89
C ALA A 127 34.09 5.13 -4.57
N ASN A 128 33.22 4.13 -4.76
CA ASN A 128 33.51 2.95 -5.57
C ASN A 128 32.64 3.02 -6.83
N SER A 129 33.28 2.99 -8.00
CA SER A 129 32.55 2.87 -9.26
C SER A 129 32.06 1.44 -9.42
N VAL A 130 30.76 1.22 -9.25
CA VAL A 130 30.10 0.00 -9.71
C VAL A 130 29.81 0.20 -11.21
N PRO A 131 30.17 -0.72 -12.11
CA PRO A 131 29.84 -0.58 -13.52
C PRO A 131 28.32 -0.61 -13.69
N VAL A 132 27.74 0.53 -14.11
CA VAL A 132 26.33 0.59 -14.49
C VAL A 132 26.21 0.04 -15.90
N ALA A 133 25.58 -1.13 -16.05
CA ALA A 133 25.10 -1.58 -17.34
C ALA A 133 24.02 -0.62 -17.85
N PRO A 134 23.94 -0.34 -19.16
CA PRO A 134 22.99 0.66 -19.67
C PRO A 134 21.55 0.26 -19.35
N ALA A 135 20.74 1.22 -18.92
CA ALA A 135 19.32 1.06 -18.70
C ALA A 135 18.63 0.63 -20.01
N SER A 136 18.24 -0.64 -20.09
CA SER A 136 17.21 -1.14 -21.00
C SER A 136 15.93 -1.40 -20.20
N ALA A 137 14.81 -1.57 -20.89
CA ALA A 137 13.44 -1.60 -20.39
C ALA A 137 13.05 -2.71 -19.36
N ASP A 138 14.01 -3.33 -18.65
CA ASP A 138 13.81 -4.57 -17.87
C ASP A 138 14.10 -4.44 -16.35
N SER A 139 13.88 -3.27 -15.73
CA SER A 139 14.10 -3.13 -14.27
C SER A 139 12.90 -3.55 -13.41
N CYS A 140 11.65 -3.38 -13.86
CA CYS A 140 10.47 -3.80 -13.08
C CYS A 140 10.28 -5.33 -13.10
N GLU A 141 10.47 -6.00 -14.24
CA GLU A 141 10.44 -7.47 -14.34
C GLU A 141 11.60 -8.11 -13.55
N ALA A 142 12.77 -7.46 -13.51
CA ALA A 142 13.88 -7.90 -12.65
C ALA A 142 13.51 -7.81 -11.16
N ILE A 143 12.81 -6.74 -10.73
CA ILE A 143 12.29 -6.64 -9.37
C ILE A 143 11.32 -7.80 -9.10
N MET A 144 10.34 -8.05 -9.98
CA MET A 144 9.37 -9.15 -9.82
C MET A 144 10.04 -10.52 -9.68
N ARG A 145 11.08 -10.82 -10.46
CA ARG A 145 11.86 -12.05 -10.29
C ARG A 145 12.63 -12.11 -8.98
N GLN A 146 13.15 -10.96 -8.49
CA GLN A 146 13.78 -10.88 -7.18
C GLN A 146 12.77 -11.09 -6.05
N ILE A 147 11.52 -10.64 -6.22
CA ILE A 147 10.43 -10.91 -5.27
C ILE A 147 10.24 -12.40 -5.08
N SER A 148 10.06 -13.09 -6.20
CA SER A 148 9.79 -14.52 -6.19
C SER A 148 10.94 -15.30 -5.56
N GLN A 149 12.17 -14.98 -5.94
CA GLN A 149 13.37 -15.60 -5.35
C GLN A 149 13.51 -15.32 -3.85
N ALA A 150 13.19 -14.11 -3.39
CA ALA A 150 13.28 -13.74 -1.98
C ALA A 150 12.22 -14.47 -1.14
N LEU A 151 10.98 -14.56 -1.62
CA LEU A 151 9.92 -15.29 -0.93
C LEU A 151 10.22 -16.78 -0.83
N ASP A 152 10.71 -17.41 -1.90
CA ASP A 152 11.11 -18.82 -1.87
C ASP A 152 12.29 -19.05 -0.91
N THR A 153 13.28 -18.16 -0.93
CA THR A 153 14.49 -18.32 -0.13
C THR A 153 14.24 -18.07 1.36
N PHE A 154 13.50 -17.02 1.70
CA PHE A 154 13.39 -16.53 3.07
C PHE A 154 12.08 -16.87 3.76
N CYS A 155 10.98 -17.01 3.00
CA CYS A 155 9.64 -17.23 3.55
C CYS A 155 9.09 -18.65 3.33
N SER A 156 9.85 -19.58 2.74
CA SER A 156 9.41 -20.97 2.52
C SER A 156 9.10 -21.74 3.80
N THR A 157 9.64 -21.33 4.95
CA THR A 157 9.37 -21.98 6.24
C THR A 157 8.18 -21.37 7.00
N THR A 158 7.47 -20.41 6.40
CA THR A 158 6.29 -19.78 7.02
C THR A 158 5.23 -20.82 7.32
N GLY A 159 5.01 -21.05 8.60
CA GLY A 159 4.04 -22.00 9.11
C GLY A 159 2.65 -21.41 9.27
N ARG A 160 1.75 -22.23 9.80
CA ARG A 160 0.36 -21.87 10.06
C ARG A 160 0.24 -20.66 11.01
N ASN A 161 -0.66 -19.73 10.69
CA ASN A 161 -0.92 -18.50 11.42
C ASN A 161 0.33 -17.65 11.63
N GLN A 162 1.19 -17.60 10.62
CA GLN A 162 2.39 -16.78 10.65
C GLN A 162 2.43 -15.82 9.47
N ALA A 163 3.00 -14.65 9.69
CA ALA A 163 3.47 -13.75 8.65
C ALA A 163 4.98 -13.90 8.51
N CYS A 164 5.48 -13.77 7.29
CA CYS A 164 6.88 -13.61 6.98
C CYS A 164 7.13 -12.26 6.36
N TYR A 165 8.18 -11.60 6.84
CA TYR A 165 8.71 -10.39 6.24
C TYR A 165 9.36 -10.78 4.90
N GLY A 166 8.70 -10.47 3.78
CA GLY A 166 9.20 -10.80 2.45
C GLY A 166 10.28 -9.83 1.99
N ASN A 167 9.89 -8.57 1.77
CA ASN A 167 10.82 -7.50 1.45
C ASN A 167 10.27 -6.13 1.86
N LEU A 168 11.17 -5.26 2.34
CA LEU A 168 10.99 -3.84 2.63
C LEU A 168 9.59 -3.44 3.15
N LEU A 169 9.28 -3.90 4.35
CA LEU A 169 8.19 -3.41 5.18
C LEU A 169 8.56 -2.03 5.76
N ILE A 170 7.65 -1.07 5.69
CA ILE A 170 7.79 0.25 6.34
C ILE A 170 7.67 0.07 7.86
N ASP A 171 6.62 -0.62 8.30
CA ASP A 171 6.37 -0.82 9.73
C ASP A 171 5.52 -2.08 10.02
N ALA A 172 5.73 -2.67 11.20
CA ALA A 172 4.92 -3.73 11.76
C ALA A 172 4.56 -3.41 13.21
N GLU A 173 3.27 -3.23 13.46
CA GLU A 173 2.80 -2.91 14.80
C GLU A 173 2.54 -4.20 15.60
N PRO A 174 3.10 -4.31 16.82
CA PRO A 174 2.81 -5.42 17.70
C PRO A 174 1.40 -5.31 18.29
N SER A 175 0.70 -6.44 18.31
CA SER A 175 -0.59 -6.57 19.01
C SER A 175 -0.44 -6.24 20.50
N THR A 176 -1.49 -5.70 21.10
CA THR A 176 -1.57 -5.40 22.54
C THR A 176 -1.37 -6.62 23.45
N ASN A 177 -1.49 -7.82 22.89
CA ASN A 177 -1.22 -9.09 23.58
C ASN A 177 0.29 -9.37 23.77
N VAL A 178 1.16 -8.64 23.08
CA VAL A 178 2.62 -8.76 23.21
C VAL A 178 3.09 -7.98 24.43
N VAL A 179 3.24 -8.68 25.55
CA VAL A 179 3.65 -8.06 26.84
C VAL A 179 5.15 -7.76 26.87
N ASP A 180 5.96 -8.54 26.15
CA ASP A 180 7.42 -8.35 26.04
C ASP A 180 7.83 -8.05 24.59
N LEU A 181 7.96 -6.76 24.27
CA LEU A 181 8.35 -6.28 22.94
C LEU A 181 9.75 -6.73 22.51
N SER A 182 10.60 -7.21 23.42
CA SER A 182 11.92 -7.74 23.04
C SER A 182 11.84 -9.07 22.29
N THR A 183 10.69 -9.76 22.38
CA THR A 183 10.38 -11.01 21.67
C THR A 183 9.71 -10.79 20.33
N PHE A 184 9.34 -9.56 20.01
CA PHE A 184 8.77 -9.18 18.72
C PHE A 184 9.90 -8.76 17.77
N GLN A 185 10.18 -9.62 16.77
CA GLN A 185 11.18 -9.35 15.73
C GLN A 185 10.53 -9.57 14.37
N PHE A 186 10.40 -8.47 13.61
CA PHE A 186 9.78 -8.46 12.30
C PHE A 186 10.31 -7.26 11.48
N ASP A 187 11.63 -7.12 11.44
CA ASP A 187 12.32 -5.95 10.85
C ASP A 187 13.30 -6.31 9.73
N ARG A 188 13.46 -7.61 9.43
CA ARG A 188 14.36 -8.11 8.38
C ARG A 188 13.71 -9.20 7.55
N GLN A 189 14.16 -9.32 6.30
CA GLN A 189 13.75 -10.40 5.39
C GLN A 189 13.90 -11.77 6.03
N GLY A 190 12.83 -12.58 5.94
CA GLY A 190 12.76 -13.92 6.54
C GLY A 190 12.44 -13.96 8.02
N ASP A 191 12.28 -12.81 8.71
CA ASP A 191 11.71 -12.82 10.05
C ASP A 191 10.25 -13.32 9.96
N ILE A 192 9.90 -14.27 10.83
CA ILE A 192 8.57 -14.89 10.88
C ILE A 192 7.94 -14.58 12.23
N GLN A 193 6.70 -14.09 12.21
CA GLN A 193 5.94 -13.76 13.42
C GLN A 193 4.54 -14.36 13.39
N SER A 194 4.04 -14.75 14.57
CA SER A 194 2.65 -15.17 14.74
C SER A 194 1.69 -14.03 14.36
N LEU A 195 0.65 -14.33 13.58
CA LEU A 195 -0.40 -13.35 13.25
C LEU A 195 -1.12 -12.82 14.49
N THR A 196 -1.17 -13.59 15.59
CA THR A 196 -1.72 -13.13 16.88
C THR A 196 -0.95 -11.96 17.50
N ASN A 197 0.33 -11.81 17.11
CA ASN A 197 1.24 -10.82 17.66
C ASN A 197 1.31 -9.57 16.77
N LEU A 198 0.60 -9.55 15.64
CA LEU A 198 0.58 -8.45 14.69
C LEU A 198 -0.76 -7.72 14.75
N SER A 199 -0.75 -6.40 14.83
CA SER A 199 -1.95 -5.55 14.72
C SER A 199 -2.05 -4.83 13.40
N ALA A 200 -0.91 -4.39 12.85
CA ALA A 200 -0.85 -3.72 11.56
C ALA A 200 0.46 -4.02 10.83
N LEU A 201 0.40 -3.94 9.50
CA LEU A 201 1.53 -4.00 8.59
C LEU A 201 1.42 -2.83 7.61
N GLU A 202 2.51 -2.10 7.41
CA GLU A 202 2.64 -1.05 6.40
C GLU A 202 3.77 -1.40 5.43
N LEU A 203 3.44 -1.61 4.17
CA LEU A 203 4.37 -2.04 3.13
C LEU A 203 4.86 -0.84 2.32
N SER A 204 6.11 -0.91 1.85
CA SER A 204 6.67 0.15 1.01
C SER A 204 6.00 0.20 -0.37
N PRO A 205 5.70 1.39 -0.90
CA PRO A 205 5.30 1.53 -2.30
C PRO A 205 6.42 1.04 -3.21
N MET A 206 6.06 0.61 -4.41
CA MET A 206 7.03 0.18 -5.40
C MET A 206 7.68 1.41 -6.05
N ASP A 207 8.98 1.54 -5.88
CA ASP A 207 9.79 2.63 -6.39
C ASP A 207 11.01 2.07 -7.12
N GLN A 208 10.94 2.18 -8.44
CA GLN A 208 11.95 1.72 -9.39
C GLN A 208 13.26 2.52 -9.28
N ASP A 209 13.18 3.80 -8.95
CA ASP A 209 14.32 4.71 -8.90
C ASP A 209 15.21 4.37 -7.68
N ASN A 210 14.58 3.90 -6.60
CA ASN A 210 15.25 3.55 -5.35
C ASN A 210 15.41 2.03 -5.13
N GLY A 211 14.87 1.19 -6.01
CA GLY A 211 14.93 -0.28 -5.89
C GLY A 211 14.16 -0.83 -4.69
N THR A 212 13.14 -0.10 -4.25
CA THR A 212 12.37 -0.38 -3.03
C THR A 212 10.97 -0.88 -3.38
N TRP A 213 10.52 -1.96 -2.72
CA TRP A 213 9.19 -2.54 -2.94
C TRP A 213 8.77 -3.37 -1.72
N GLY A 214 7.55 -3.15 -1.22
CA GLY A 214 7.03 -3.86 -0.05
C GLY A 214 6.32 -5.16 -0.41
N VAL A 215 6.65 -6.23 0.29
CA VAL A 215 5.93 -7.52 0.26
C VAL A 215 5.89 -8.19 1.61
N ALA A 216 4.72 -8.72 1.94
CA ALA A 216 4.49 -9.58 3.10
C ALA A 216 3.75 -10.85 2.66
N LEU A 217 4.23 -12.01 3.12
CA LEU A 217 3.58 -13.30 2.94
C LEU A 217 2.92 -13.71 4.25
N MET A 218 1.66 -14.12 4.22
CA MET A 218 0.92 -14.59 5.39
C MET A 218 0.27 -15.94 5.11
N GLN A 219 0.40 -16.84 6.07
CA GLN A 219 -0.23 -18.16 6.05
C GLN A 219 -1.37 -18.15 7.07
N VAL A 220 -2.56 -17.75 6.64
CA VAL A 220 -3.73 -17.58 7.49
C VAL A 220 -4.44 -18.94 7.60
N GLN A 221 -4.65 -19.45 8.80
CA GLN A 221 -5.59 -20.55 9.00
C GLN A 221 -6.98 -20.00 8.71
N ALA A 222 -7.72 -20.51 7.74
CA ALA A 222 -9.16 -20.22 7.60
C ALA A 222 -10.00 -21.36 8.18
N ASN A 223 -11.25 -21.07 8.58
CA ASN A 223 -12.22 -22.10 8.94
C ASN A 223 -12.76 -22.74 7.66
N ILE A 224 -11.99 -23.67 7.09
CA ILE A 224 -12.34 -24.34 5.84
C ILE A 224 -13.18 -25.60 6.16
N PRO A 225 -14.42 -25.72 5.66
CA PRO A 225 -15.19 -26.96 5.76
C PRO A 225 -14.43 -28.09 5.03
N ASP A 226 -14.31 -29.26 5.65
CA ASP A 226 -13.67 -30.46 5.07
C ASP A 226 -12.15 -30.40 4.81
N ALA A 227 -11.45 -29.38 5.31
CA ALA A 227 -9.98 -29.33 5.26
C ALA A 227 -9.31 -30.39 6.15
N LEU A 228 -8.40 -31.17 5.56
CA LEU A 228 -7.42 -31.96 6.29
C LEU A 228 -6.62 -31.04 7.25
N PRO A 229 -6.17 -31.52 8.43
CA PRO A 229 -5.32 -30.73 9.31
C PRO A 229 -4.04 -30.31 8.57
N GLY A 230 -3.89 -29.01 8.26
CA GLY A 230 -2.67 -28.47 7.66
C GLY A 230 -2.85 -27.56 6.43
N THR A 231 -4.07 -27.37 5.91
CA THR A 231 -4.31 -26.46 4.78
C THR A 231 -4.39 -25.00 5.25
N ASN A 232 -3.46 -24.18 4.76
CA ASN A 232 -3.37 -22.75 5.07
C ASN A 232 -3.75 -21.92 3.85
N VAL A 233 -4.41 -20.79 4.09
CA VAL A 233 -4.67 -19.78 3.05
C VAL A 233 -3.42 -18.94 2.91
N THR A 234 -2.92 -18.85 1.69
CA THR A 234 -1.80 -17.97 1.39
C THR A 234 -2.34 -16.59 1.04
N VAL A 235 -1.92 -15.60 1.80
CA VAL A 235 -2.25 -14.20 1.57
C VAL A 235 -0.94 -13.48 1.29
N LEU A 236 -0.79 -12.95 0.09
CA LEU A 236 0.37 -12.18 -0.34
C LEU A 236 -0.06 -10.73 -0.52
N ALA A 237 0.53 -9.84 0.27
CA ALA A 237 0.38 -8.42 0.11
C ALA A 237 1.58 -7.84 -0.64
N PHE A 238 1.33 -6.93 -1.58
CA PHE A 238 2.39 -6.31 -2.35
C PHE A 238 2.07 -4.85 -2.71
N GLY A 239 3.15 -4.09 -2.90
CA GLY A 239 3.08 -2.65 -3.10
C GLY A 239 2.82 -1.90 -1.81
N GLY A 240 2.49 -0.62 -1.93
CA GLY A 240 2.23 0.26 -0.78
C GLY A 240 0.88 -0.07 -0.18
N MET A 241 0.81 -1.09 0.68
CA MET A 241 -0.42 -1.56 1.32
C MET A 241 -0.32 -1.38 2.83
N GLN A 242 -1.37 -0.85 3.43
CA GLN A 242 -1.59 -0.91 4.88
C GLN A 242 -2.62 -2.00 5.16
N ILE A 243 -2.31 -2.88 6.10
CA ILE A 243 -3.17 -3.97 6.54
C ILE A 243 -3.32 -3.88 8.05
N VAL A 244 -4.55 -3.87 8.54
CA VAL A 244 -4.87 -3.77 9.96
C VAL A 244 -5.79 -4.93 10.36
N ASP A 245 -5.50 -5.60 11.46
CA ASP A 245 -6.38 -6.63 12.01
C ASP A 245 -7.63 -5.97 12.61
N ALA A 246 -8.82 -6.38 12.14
CA ALA A 246 -10.09 -5.85 12.63
C ALA A 246 -10.31 -6.06 14.13
N ASN A 247 -9.69 -7.10 14.72
CA ASN A 247 -9.79 -7.40 16.15
C ASN A 247 -9.13 -6.33 17.05
N THR A 248 -8.33 -5.43 16.48
CA THR A 248 -7.59 -4.40 17.22
C THR A 248 -8.32 -3.05 17.29
N MET A 249 -9.34 -2.85 16.45
CA MET A 249 -10.01 -1.55 16.28
C MET A 249 -11.31 -1.39 17.08
N GLY A 250 -11.64 -2.31 17.99
CA GLY A 250 -12.84 -2.21 18.82
C GLY A 250 -14.16 -2.18 18.03
N SER A 251 -14.13 -2.52 16.73
CA SER A 251 -15.34 -2.77 15.95
C SER A 251 -15.99 -4.08 16.41
N THR A 252 -17.23 -4.31 16.02
CA THR A 252 -17.90 -5.61 16.21
C THR A 252 -17.21 -6.67 15.36
N ALA A 253 -15.99 -7.08 15.74
CA ALA A 253 -15.34 -8.24 15.20
C ALA A 253 -16.33 -9.39 15.32
N ASN A 254 -16.74 -9.96 14.18
CA ASN A 254 -17.57 -11.16 14.22
C ASN A 254 -16.73 -12.23 14.94
N PRO A 255 -17.17 -12.75 16.11
CA PRO A 255 -16.40 -13.69 16.92
C PRO A 255 -16.11 -15.02 16.19
N ALA A 256 -16.66 -15.20 14.99
CA ALA A 256 -16.36 -16.32 14.09
C ALA A 256 -15.00 -16.19 13.36
N TYR A 257 -14.36 -15.01 13.31
CA TYR A 257 -13.09 -14.80 12.63
C TYR A 257 -11.91 -14.75 13.61
N GLY A 258 -10.84 -15.47 13.26
CA GLY A 258 -9.55 -15.42 13.95
C GLY A 258 -8.67 -14.23 13.51
N PRO A 259 -7.47 -14.10 14.10
CA PRO A 259 -6.52 -13.04 13.75
C PRO A 259 -6.24 -13.01 12.25
N MET A 260 -6.25 -11.81 11.67
CA MET A 260 -5.97 -11.58 10.24
C MET A 260 -6.86 -12.38 9.26
N GLN A 261 -8.00 -12.93 9.70
CA GLN A 261 -9.09 -13.43 8.83
C GLN A 261 -10.13 -12.33 8.53
N SER A 262 -10.17 -11.31 9.38
CA SER A 262 -10.94 -10.09 9.20
C SER A 262 -9.95 -8.93 9.21
N ILE A 263 -9.71 -8.32 8.06
CA ILE A 263 -8.69 -7.29 7.89
C ILE A 263 -9.28 -6.03 7.28
N TYR A 264 -8.69 -4.89 7.63
CA TYR A 264 -8.89 -3.64 6.91
C TYR A 264 -7.64 -3.38 6.04
N ILE A 265 -7.85 -3.17 4.76
CA ILE A 265 -6.80 -2.84 3.79
C ILE A 265 -7.01 -1.43 3.23
N ARG A 266 -5.89 -0.74 3.05
CA ARG A 266 -5.81 0.58 2.42
C ARG A 266 -4.54 0.68 1.58
N PRO A 267 -4.53 1.50 0.53
CA PRO A 267 -3.28 1.88 -0.09
C PRO A 267 -2.50 2.78 0.89
N GLY A 268 -1.20 2.52 1.01
CA GLY A 268 -0.26 3.24 1.85
C GLY A 268 0.16 4.59 1.27
N ILE A 269 0.99 5.31 2.03
CA ILE A 269 1.51 6.62 1.63
C ILE A 269 2.64 6.48 0.60
N GLY A 270 2.39 6.93 -0.63
CA GLY A 270 3.42 7.01 -1.68
C GLY A 270 2.89 6.68 -3.07
N ALA A 271 3.55 7.20 -4.09
CA ALA A 271 3.21 6.89 -5.48
C ALA A 271 4.01 5.67 -5.95
N THR A 272 3.32 4.67 -6.49
CA THR A 272 3.95 3.58 -7.25
C THR A 272 4.60 4.18 -8.50
N ARG A 273 5.91 4.01 -8.67
CA ARG A 273 6.71 4.61 -9.77
C ARG A 273 7.22 3.61 -10.80
N CYS A 274 6.79 2.36 -10.76
CA CYS A 274 7.05 1.41 -11.84
C CYS A 274 5.89 1.46 -12.85
N ALA A 275 6.20 1.71 -14.13
CA ALA A 275 5.27 1.39 -15.20
C ALA A 275 5.33 -0.13 -15.46
N ASN A 276 4.19 -0.79 -15.59
CA ASN A 276 4.05 -2.25 -15.78
C ASN A 276 4.35 -3.09 -14.53
N THR A 277 3.83 -2.69 -13.38
CA THR A 277 3.79 -3.53 -12.17
C THR A 277 2.36 -3.67 -11.72
N PRO A 278 2.01 -4.80 -11.08
CA PRO A 278 0.64 -5.01 -10.64
C PRO A 278 0.28 -3.92 -9.61
N ASP A 279 -0.97 -3.48 -9.64
CA ASP A 279 -1.49 -2.47 -8.72
C ASP A 279 -1.26 -2.90 -7.26
N ASN A 280 -1.10 -1.95 -6.33
CA ASN A 280 -1.04 -2.27 -4.90
C ASN A 280 -2.23 -3.17 -4.54
N GLY A 281 -1.99 -4.29 -3.87
CA GLY A 281 -3.08 -5.22 -3.64
C GLY A 281 -2.74 -6.45 -2.84
N LEU A 282 -3.76 -7.30 -2.72
CA LEU A 282 -3.75 -8.50 -1.92
C LEU A 282 -4.12 -9.69 -2.80
N LEU A 283 -3.20 -10.63 -2.97
CA LEU A 283 -3.46 -11.91 -3.62
C LEU A 283 -3.79 -12.95 -2.54
N ILE A 284 -4.97 -13.56 -2.64
CA ILE A 284 -5.43 -14.61 -1.73
C ILE A 284 -5.56 -15.90 -2.52
N ARG A 285 -4.93 -16.95 -2.02
CA ARG A 285 -4.98 -18.29 -2.60
C ARG A 285 -5.41 -19.32 -1.56
N THR A 286 -6.44 -20.07 -1.90
CA THR A 286 -6.85 -21.25 -1.12
C THR A 286 -6.14 -22.50 -1.64
N PRO A 287 -5.92 -23.51 -0.78
CA PRO A 287 -5.36 -24.78 -1.22
C PRO A 287 -6.31 -25.50 -2.18
N GLU A 288 -5.73 -26.14 -3.20
CA GLU A 288 -6.49 -26.89 -4.21
C GLU A 288 -7.33 -27.99 -3.55
N GLY A 289 -8.60 -28.09 -3.93
CA GLY A 289 -9.54 -29.09 -3.39
C GLY A 289 -9.99 -28.86 -1.94
N ALA A 290 -9.58 -27.76 -1.29
CA ALA A 290 -10.01 -27.43 0.07
C ALA A 290 -11.42 -26.81 0.14
N GLY A 291 -12.07 -26.56 -1.00
CA GLY A 291 -13.35 -25.85 -1.04
C GLY A 291 -13.18 -24.36 -0.80
N THR A 292 -14.23 -23.73 -0.30
CA THR A 292 -14.27 -22.27 -0.14
C THR A 292 -13.89 -21.81 1.26
N ILE A 293 -13.16 -20.71 1.37
CA ILE A 293 -12.88 -20.04 2.65
C ILE A 293 -13.78 -18.83 2.83
N ASN A 294 -14.15 -18.52 4.06
CA ASN A 294 -14.81 -17.25 4.38
C ASN A 294 -13.79 -16.31 5.04
N MET A 295 -13.73 -15.07 4.56
CA MET A 295 -12.92 -13.99 5.13
C MET A 295 -13.73 -12.69 5.09
N ALA A 296 -13.29 -11.70 5.86
CA ALA A 296 -13.84 -10.35 5.77
C ALA A 296 -12.73 -9.34 5.44
N ILE A 297 -12.97 -8.51 4.43
CA ILE A 297 -12.04 -7.44 4.02
C ILE A 297 -12.83 -6.15 3.98
N ASN A 298 -12.44 -5.19 4.81
CA ASN A 298 -13.13 -3.90 4.95
C ASN A 298 -14.64 -4.08 5.20
N GLU A 299 -15.01 -5.04 6.06
CA GLU A 299 -16.40 -5.39 6.36
C GLU A 299 -17.20 -6.03 5.20
N ILE A 300 -16.53 -6.35 4.09
CA ILE A 300 -17.09 -7.12 2.98
C ILE A 300 -16.81 -8.60 3.25
N GLU A 301 -17.87 -9.39 3.32
CA GLU A 301 -17.74 -10.84 3.45
C GLU A 301 -17.41 -11.45 2.09
N ILE A 302 -16.32 -12.20 2.04
CA ILE A 302 -15.88 -12.88 0.83
C ILE A 302 -15.80 -14.38 1.06
N ASN A 303 -16.24 -15.12 0.06
CA ASN A 303 -16.09 -16.56 -0.02
C ASN A 303 -15.18 -16.90 -1.21
N VAL A 304 -13.96 -17.36 -0.95
CA VAL A 304 -12.93 -17.56 -1.98
C VAL A 304 -12.77 -19.04 -2.27
N GLY A 305 -12.95 -19.45 -3.52
CA GLY A 305 -12.89 -20.84 -3.98
C GLY A 305 -11.60 -21.26 -4.70
N SER A 306 -10.66 -20.34 -4.95
CA SER A 306 -9.29 -20.62 -5.37
C SER A 306 -8.40 -19.38 -5.23
N THR A 307 -8.19 -18.62 -6.30
CA THR A 307 -7.24 -17.50 -6.33
C THR A 307 -7.95 -16.20 -6.72
N VAL A 308 -7.94 -15.22 -5.81
CA VAL A 308 -8.51 -13.89 -6.03
C VAL A 308 -7.46 -12.81 -5.79
N PHE A 309 -7.45 -11.80 -6.63
CA PHE A 309 -6.66 -10.59 -6.47
C PHE A 309 -7.56 -9.41 -6.10
N ILE A 310 -7.17 -8.69 -5.06
CA ILE A 310 -7.99 -7.64 -4.45
C ILE A 310 -7.22 -6.32 -4.49
N THR A 311 -7.83 -5.32 -5.11
CA THR A 311 -7.19 -4.03 -5.41
C THR A 311 -8.00 -2.87 -4.84
N PRO A 312 -7.44 -2.06 -3.92
CA PRO A 312 -8.02 -0.79 -3.54
C PRO A 312 -7.73 0.28 -4.61
N ASP A 313 -8.78 0.80 -5.26
CA ASP A 313 -8.69 1.85 -6.27
C ASP A 313 -9.32 3.15 -5.74
N LEU A 314 -8.46 4.06 -5.27
CA LEU A 314 -8.89 5.37 -4.77
C LEU A 314 -9.36 6.32 -5.88
N GLN A 315 -8.95 6.12 -7.13
CA GLN A 315 -9.36 7.02 -8.22
C GLN A 315 -10.82 6.79 -8.58
N SER A 316 -11.24 5.53 -8.62
CA SER A 316 -12.63 5.16 -8.85
C SER A 316 -13.46 5.02 -7.56
N SER A 317 -12.84 5.16 -6.38
CA SER A 317 -13.46 4.86 -5.08
C SER A 317 -14.07 3.45 -5.04
N GLN A 318 -13.31 2.44 -5.51
CA GLN A 318 -13.75 1.05 -5.57
C GLN A 318 -12.77 0.11 -4.89
N LEU A 319 -13.30 -0.96 -4.32
CA LEU A 319 -12.52 -2.16 -3.99
C LEU A 319 -12.87 -3.25 -5.02
N LYS A 320 -11.87 -3.68 -5.79
CA LYS A 320 -12.02 -4.64 -6.89
C LYS A 320 -11.63 -6.03 -6.44
N PHE A 321 -12.38 -7.04 -6.84
CA PHE A 321 -12.17 -8.44 -6.52
C PHE A 321 -12.08 -9.24 -7.83
N ALA A 322 -10.86 -9.37 -8.37
CA ALA A 322 -10.58 -10.04 -9.63
C ALA A 322 -10.29 -11.53 -9.41
N THR A 323 -11.02 -12.41 -10.07
CA THR A 323 -10.82 -13.86 -9.94
C THR A 323 -9.81 -14.35 -10.97
N LEU A 324 -8.69 -14.87 -10.49
CA LEU A 324 -7.66 -15.44 -11.36
C LEU A 324 -7.90 -16.93 -11.61
N GLU A 325 -8.41 -17.63 -10.60
CA GLU A 325 -8.78 -19.04 -10.68
C GLU A 325 -9.98 -19.31 -9.78
N GLY A 326 -10.83 -20.27 -10.18
CA GLY A 326 -12.03 -20.63 -9.43
C GLY A 326 -13.08 -19.52 -9.44
N GLN A 327 -13.53 -19.13 -8.23
CA GLN A 327 -14.55 -18.11 -8.01
C GLN A 327 -14.35 -17.35 -6.70
N VAL A 328 -14.93 -16.16 -6.63
CA VAL A 328 -15.15 -15.41 -5.38
C VAL A 328 -16.60 -14.96 -5.28
N GLU A 329 -17.24 -15.20 -4.13
CA GLU A 329 -18.51 -14.58 -3.78
C GLU A 329 -18.25 -13.36 -2.90
N VAL A 330 -18.80 -12.21 -3.27
CA VAL A 330 -18.60 -10.94 -2.59
C VAL A 330 -19.94 -10.47 -2.06
N THR A 331 -20.06 -10.35 -0.74
CA THR A 331 -21.30 -10.00 -0.05
C THR A 331 -21.13 -8.74 0.78
N THR A 332 -21.95 -7.73 0.48
CA THR A 332 -22.10 -6.54 1.32
C THR A 332 -23.48 -5.92 1.13
N ASN A 333 -23.97 -5.20 2.13
CA ASN A 333 -25.31 -4.57 2.10
C ASN A 333 -26.45 -5.56 1.76
N GLY A 334 -26.31 -6.83 2.14
CA GLY A 334 -27.29 -7.90 1.89
C GLY A 334 -27.38 -8.35 0.43
N VAL A 335 -26.46 -7.92 -0.43
CA VAL A 335 -26.37 -8.30 -1.85
C VAL A 335 -25.09 -9.10 -2.06
N THR A 336 -25.21 -10.22 -2.78
CA THR A 336 -24.09 -11.08 -3.14
C THR A 336 -23.90 -11.06 -4.65
N GLN A 337 -22.64 -10.91 -5.08
CA GLN A 337 -22.23 -11.07 -6.47
C GLN A 337 -21.13 -12.13 -6.54
N VAL A 338 -21.05 -12.86 -7.65
CA VAL A 338 -20.09 -13.94 -7.84
C VAL A 338 -19.26 -13.66 -9.08
N ALA A 339 -17.95 -13.52 -8.92
CA ALA A 339 -17.02 -13.50 -10.04
C ALA A 339 -16.38 -14.88 -10.20
N THR A 340 -16.32 -15.35 -11.44
CA THR A 340 -15.56 -16.53 -11.85
C THR A 340 -14.28 -16.09 -12.55
N THR A 341 -13.40 -17.04 -12.82
CA THR A 341 -12.10 -16.82 -13.49
C THR A 341 -12.20 -15.87 -14.70
N GLY A 342 -11.38 -14.82 -14.69
CA GLY A 342 -11.35 -13.77 -15.73
C GLY A 342 -12.34 -12.61 -15.53
N PHE A 343 -13.12 -12.63 -14.44
CA PHE A 343 -14.06 -11.57 -14.08
C PHE A 343 -13.74 -10.96 -12.71
N GLU A 344 -14.15 -9.71 -12.53
CA GLU A 344 -14.06 -8.97 -11.28
C GLU A 344 -15.43 -8.48 -10.78
N VAL A 345 -15.58 -8.40 -9.46
CA VAL A 345 -16.67 -7.68 -8.79
C VAL A 345 -16.10 -6.42 -8.17
N ASN A 346 -16.78 -5.28 -8.38
CA ASN A 346 -16.36 -4.00 -7.83
C ASN A 346 -17.35 -3.54 -6.75
N VAL A 347 -16.81 -3.15 -5.60
CA VAL A 347 -17.58 -2.62 -4.47
C VAL A 347 -17.28 -1.13 -4.34
N PRO A 348 -18.27 -0.24 -4.48
CA PRO A 348 -18.10 1.17 -4.16
C PRO A 348 -17.74 1.35 -2.68
N VAL A 349 -16.73 2.16 -2.40
CA VAL A 349 -16.24 2.42 -1.04
C VAL A 349 -16.19 3.92 -0.73
N ASN A 350 -16.07 4.26 0.56
CA ASN A 350 -15.79 5.62 1.03
C ASN A 350 -14.27 5.85 1.21
N LEU A 351 -13.88 7.03 1.70
CA LEU A 351 -12.48 7.40 1.93
C LEU A 351 -11.77 6.53 2.99
N GLN A 352 -12.53 5.82 3.82
CA GLN A 352 -12.02 4.85 4.79
C GLN A 352 -11.90 3.43 4.20
N MET A 353 -12.15 3.29 2.90
CA MET A 353 -12.23 2.03 2.14
C MET A 353 -13.36 1.09 2.62
N LEU A 354 -14.36 1.63 3.31
CA LEU A 354 -15.54 0.86 3.74
C LEU A 354 -16.65 0.91 2.68
N PRO A 355 -17.49 -0.12 2.54
CA PRO A 355 -18.57 -0.17 1.57
C PRO A 355 -19.50 1.05 1.66
N SER A 356 -19.64 1.77 0.54
CA SER A 356 -20.62 2.85 0.38
C SER A 356 -21.86 2.41 -0.41
N GLY A 357 -21.82 1.21 -1.00
CA GLY A 357 -22.94 0.61 -1.75
C GLY A 357 -22.84 -0.90 -1.88
N PRO A 358 -23.84 -1.55 -2.51
CA PRO A 358 -23.82 -2.99 -2.79
C PRO A 358 -22.73 -3.34 -3.84
N PRO A 359 -22.30 -4.61 -3.93
CA PRO A 359 -21.38 -5.05 -4.97
C PRO A 359 -22.04 -4.92 -6.35
N GLN A 360 -21.28 -4.42 -7.33
CA GLN A 360 -21.72 -4.28 -8.71
C GLN A 360 -21.71 -5.65 -9.41
N PRO A 361 -22.56 -5.87 -10.44
CA PRO A 361 -22.52 -7.08 -11.23
C PRO A 361 -21.11 -7.36 -11.79
N PRO A 362 -20.70 -8.63 -11.92
CA PRO A 362 -19.37 -8.99 -12.40
C PRO A 362 -19.10 -8.41 -13.79
N GLN A 363 -17.89 -7.91 -14.00
CA GLN A 363 -17.40 -7.42 -15.28
C GLN A 363 -16.08 -8.10 -15.66
N PRO A 364 -15.70 -8.13 -16.95
CA PRO A 364 -14.40 -8.67 -17.36
C PRO A 364 -13.25 -7.95 -16.64
N THR A 365 -12.30 -8.70 -16.11
CA THR A 365 -11.09 -8.13 -15.50
C THR A 365 -10.23 -7.47 -16.56
N ASP A 366 -9.59 -6.36 -16.20
CA ASP A 366 -8.61 -5.72 -17.08
C ASP A 366 -7.43 -6.70 -17.34
N PRO A 367 -7.14 -7.07 -18.60
CA PRO A 367 -6.07 -8.00 -18.91
C PRO A 367 -4.68 -7.54 -18.41
N THR A 368 -4.43 -6.23 -18.27
CA THR A 368 -3.15 -5.75 -17.71
C THR A 368 -3.00 -6.07 -16.24
N THR A 369 -4.10 -6.21 -15.50
CA THR A 369 -4.08 -6.62 -14.08
C THR A 369 -3.58 -8.05 -13.95
N ILE A 370 -3.89 -8.93 -14.90
CA ILE A 370 -3.52 -10.35 -14.84
C ILE A 370 -2.07 -10.55 -15.30
N GLU A 371 -1.67 -9.89 -16.39
CA GLU A 371 -0.33 -10.05 -17.01
C GLU A 371 0.82 -9.64 -16.08
N LEU A 372 0.56 -8.76 -15.12
CA LEU A 372 1.58 -8.19 -14.24
C LEU A 372 1.69 -8.88 -12.88
N LEU A 373 0.78 -9.80 -12.54
CA LEU A 373 0.79 -10.44 -11.23
C LEU A 373 1.90 -11.49 -11.13
N PRO A 374 2.60 -11.59 -9.98
CA PRO A 374 3.63 -12.61 -9.74
C PRO A 374 2.96 -13.97 -9.43
N VAL A 375 2.18 -14.51 -10.36
CA VAL A 375 1.52 -15.81 -10.16
C VAL A 375 2.49 -16.95 -10.47
N GLU A 376 3.38 -16.75 -11.45
CA GLU A 376 4.44 -17.69 -11.83
C GLU A 376 5.73 -17.41 -11.04
N GLY A 377 6.03 -18.27 -10.06
CA GLY A 377 7.28 -18.25 -9.29
C GLY A 377 7.14 -18.01 -7.79
N LEU A 378 5.92 -17.84 -7.26
CA LEU A 378 5.68 -17.68 -5.83
C LEU A 378 5.33 -18.98 -5.08
N LEU A 379 5.63 -20.15 -5.67
CA LEU A 379 5.46 -21.43 -5.00
C LEU A 379 6.59 -22.41 -5.32
N PRO A 380 6.95 -23.28 -4.35
CA PRO A 380 7.72 -24.48 -4.64
C PRO A 380 6.98 -25.30 -5.69
N SER A 381 7.69 -25.70 -6.75
CA SER A 381 7.19 -26.67 -7.71
C SER A 381 6.64 -27.86 -6.94
N ALA A 382 5.37 -28.19 -7.13
CA ALA A 382 4.94 -29.55 -6.87
C ALA A 382 5.90 -30.44 -7.68
N GLU A 383 6.64 -31.32 -6.99
CA GLU A 383 7.49 -32.33 -7.64
C GLU A 383 6.59 -33.14 -8.58
N THR A 384 6.56 -32.72 -9.84
CA THR A 384 6.06 -33.54 -10.92
C THR A 384 7.26 -34.32 -11.42
N PRO A 385 7.21 -35.65 -11.42
CA PRO A 385 8.25 -36.45 -12.05
C PRO A 385 8.34 -36.04 -13.52
N ASP A 386 9.57 -35.71 -13.92
CA ASP A 386 10.05 -35.54 -15.27
C ASP A 386 9.35 -36.47 -16.27
N ASP A 387 8.69 -35.88 -17.27
CA ASP A 387 8.67 -36.47 -18.60
C ASP A 387 8.59 -35.37 -19.66
N GLY A 388 9.76 -34.97 -20.15
CA GLY A 388 9.84 -34.19 -21.38
C GLY A 388 9.38 -35.03 -22.57
N THR A 389 8.43 -34.53 -23.36
CA THR A 389 8.44 -34.65 -24.83
C THR A 389 7.39 -33.71 -25.42
N SER A 390 7.82 -32.92 -26.41
CA SER A 390 6.97 -32.15 -27.30
C SER A 390 6.37 -33.07 -28.36
N SER A 391 5.04 -33.16 -28.47
CA SER A 391 4.35 -33.51 -29.73
C SER A 391 2.82 -33.43 -29.66
N SER A 392 2.25 -32.63 -30.56
CA SER A 392 1.08 -32.92 -31.43
C SER A 392 -0.12 -33.65 -30.81
N SER A 393 -1.21 -32.91 -30.61
CA SER A 393 -2.54 -33.41 -30.22
C SER A 393 -3.14 -34.34 -31.29
N THR A 394 -3.06 -35.64 -31.02
CA THR A 394 -4.04 -36.63 -31.52
C THR A 394 -5.15 -36.80 -30.50
N VAL A 395 -6.40 -36.72 -30.97
CA VAL A 395 -7.65 -36.85 -30.21
C VAL A 395 -7.65 -38.08 -29.30
N ASN A 396 -7.87 -37.86 -28.00
CA ASN A 396 -8.09 -38.92 -27.01
C ASN A 396 -9.54 -39.46 -27.15
N PRO A 397 -9.75 -40.75 -27.45
CA PRO A 397 -11.09 -41.30 -27.73
C PRO A 397 -12.02 -41.44 -26.50
N ASN A 398 -11.60 -41.03 -25.30
CA ASN A 398 -12.38 -41.16 -24.06
C ASN A 398 -13.00 -39.85 -23.54
N VAL A 399 -12.94 -38.76 -24.31
CA VAL A 399 -13.44 -37.43 -23.90
C VAL A 399 -14.65 -37.05 -24.76
N CYS A 400 -15.69 -36.48 -24.15
CA CYS A 400 -16.82 -35.93 -24.91
C CYS A 400 -16.37 -34.62 -25.57
N THR A 401 -16.56 -34.54 -26.88
CA THR A 401 -16.15 -33.39 -27.69
C THR A 401 -17.33 -32.86 -28.50
N ALA A 402 -17.29 -31.57 -28.81
CA ALA A 402 -18.24 -30.90 -29.68
C ALA A 402 -17.50 -30.35 -30.90
N VAL A 403 -17.97 -30.71 -32.09
CA VAL A 403 -17.48 -30.16 -33.35
C VAL A 403 -18.46 -29.10 -33.83
N VAL A 404 -17.97 -27.90 -34.15
CA VAL A 404 -18.80 -26.81 -34.67
C VAL A 404 -19.30 -27.15 -36.08
N THR A 405 -20.61 -27.06 -36.28
CA THR A 405 -21.27 -27.38 -37.55
C THR A 405 -21.92 -26.14 -38.19
N GLY A 406 -22.18 -26.19 -39.50
CA GLY A 406 -22.86 -25.13 -40.23
C GLY A 406 -21.96 -24.41 -41.25
N THR A 407 -22.24 -23.13 -41.50
CA THR A 407 -21.55 -22.32 -42.54
C THR A 407 -20.98 -21.01 -42.01
N GLN A 408 -21.15 -20.70 -40.72
CA GLN A 408 -20.73 -19.45 -40.10
C GLN A 408 -20.10 -19.71 -38.73
N ARG A 409 -19.22 -18.80 -38.32
CA ARG A 409 -18.64 -18.76 -36.98
C ARG A 409 -19.75 -18.72 -35.92
N VAL A 410 -19.62 -19.52 -34.88
CA VAL A 410 -20.62 -19.66 -33.82
C VAL A 410 -20.21 -18.88 -32.58
N ASN A 411 -21.19 -18.33 -31.87
CA ASN A 411 -20.93 -17.56 -30.65
C ASN A 411 -20.73 -18.48 -29.45
N VAL A 412 -19.68 -18.20 -28.68
CA VAL A 412 -19.43 -18.77 -27.35
C VAL A 412 -19.89 -17.73 -26.32
N ARG A 413 -20.70 -18.14 -25.34
CA ARG A 413 -21.40 -17.24 -24.41
C ARG A 413 -21.07 -17.52 -22.95
N PHE A 414 -21.29 -16.50 -22.11
CA PHE A 414 -21.05 -16.58 -20.65
C PHE A 414 -22.02 -17.52 -19.90
N GLY A 415 -23.23 -17.72 -20.43
CA GLY A 415 -24.25 -18.58 -19.81
C GLY A 415 -25.10 -19.30 -20.85
N PRO A 416 -25.89 -20.31 -20.43
CA PRO A 416 -26.72 -21.13 -21.31
C PRO A 416 -27.97 -20.38 -21.78
N GLY A 417 -27.79 -19.49 -22.74
CA GLY A 417 -28.88 -18.73 -23.35
C GLY A 417 -28.41 -17.54 -24.19
N THR A 418 -29.28 -17.03 -25.05
CA THR A 418 -28.98 -15.86 -25.89
C THR A 418 -29.03 -14.53 -25.14
N VAL A 419 -29.52 -14.54 -23.90
CA VAL A 419 -29.57 -13.38 -22.98
C VAL A 419 -28.23 -13.09 -22.32
N TYR A 420 -27.30 -14.05 -22.34
CA TYR A 420 -25.95 -13.91 -21.81
C TYR A 420 -25.01 -13.38 -22.89
N ASP A 421 -24.00 -12.62 -22.46
CA ASP A 421 -23.03 -11.99 -23.36
C ASP A 421 -22.23 -13.01 -24.17
N VAL A 422 -21.82 -12.58 -25.37
CA VAL A 422 -20.92 -13.33 -26.24
C VAL A 422 -19.50 -13.03 -25.81
N ILE A 423 -18.77 -14.05 -25.34
CA ILE A 423 -17.39 -13.94 -24.84
C ILE A 423 -16.35 -14.42 -25.86
N GLY A 424 -16.80 -15.06 -26.95
CA GLY A 424 -15.92 -15.52 -28.00
C GLY A 424 -16.68 -16.12 -29.17
N GLY A 425 -15.95 -16.78 -30.07
CA GLY A 425 -16.57 -17.54 -31.14
C GLY A 425 -15.63 -18.55 -31.75
N LEU A 426 -16.20 -19.68 -32.17
CA LEU A 426 -15.50 -20.81 -32.78
C LEU A 426 -15.84 -20.91 -34.26
N ASP A 427 -14.86 -21.27 -35.08
CA ASP A 427 -15.04 -21.45 -36.52
C ASP A 427 -15.59 -22.84 -36.84
N VAL A 428 -16.20 -22.98 -38.04
CA VAL A 428 -16.77 -24.27 -38.47
C VAL A 428 -15.67 -25.33 -38.58
N GLY A 429 -15.89 -26.48 -37.94
CA GLY A 429 -14.93 -27.56 -37.86
C GLY A 429 -14.05 -27.54 -36.61
N ASP A 430 -14.06 -26.47 -35.82
CA ASP A 430 -13.37 -26.43 -34.53
C ASP A 430 -13.94 -27.51 -33.60
N THR A 431 -13.04 -28.16 -32.86
CA THR A 431 -13.39 -29.19 -31.88
C THR A 431 -13.04 -28.69 -30.49
N VAL A 432 -14.00 -28.74 -29.56
CA VAL A 432 -13.82 -28.36 -28.16
C VAL A 432 -14.25 -29.48 -27.23
N GLU A 433 -13.64 -29.54 -26.05
CA GLU A 433 -14.04 -30.47 -24.99
C GLU A 433 -15.34 -30.00 -24.33
N VAL A 434 -16.26 -30.93 -24.09
CA VAL A 434 -17.54 -30.67 -23.44
C VAL A 434 -17.45 -31.13 -21.99
N THR A 435 -17.57 -30.18 -21.07
CA THR A 435 -17.40 -30.40 -19.62
C THR A 435 -18.74 -30.61 -18.90
N GLY A 436 -19.85 -30.19 -19.50
CA GLY A 436 -21.17 -30.32 -18.87
C GLY A 436 -22.36 -29.89 -19.74
N GLN A 437 -23.56 -29.92 -19.18
CA GLN A 437 -24.81 -29.54 -19.86
C GLN A 437 -25.75 -28.73 -18.96
N SER A 438 -26.56 -27.85 -19.55
CA SER A 438 -27.57 -27.06 -18.81
C SER A 438 -28.92 -27.76 -18.67
N GLY A 439 -29.18 -28.82 -19.45
CA GLY A 439 -30.51 -29.40 -19.63
C GLY A 439 -31.48 -28.56 -20.49
N SER A 440 -31.10 -27.35 -20.89
CA SER A 440 -31.86 -26.46 -21.77
C SER A 440 -31.38 -26.45 -23.22
N GLY A 441 -30.55 -27.44 -23.60
CA GLY A 441 -29.96 -27.55 -24.94
C GLY A 441 -28.66 -26.74 -25.14
N TRP A 442 -27.99 -26.36 -24.05
CA TRP A 442 -26.67 -25.74 -24.05
C TRP A 442 -25.65 -26.65 -23.38
N TYR A 443 -24.42 -26.60 -23.88
CA TYR A 443 -23.30 -27.38 -23.41
C TYR A 443 -22.21 -26.47 -22.86
N ALA A 444 -21.69 -26.82 -21.69
CA ALA A 444 -20.51 -26.19 -21.12
C ALA A 444 -19.28 -26.77 -21.81
N ILE A 445 -18.36 -25.90 -22.21
CA ILE A 445 -17.12 -26.24 -22.91
C ILE A 445 -15.95 -25.58 -22.20
N ASP A 446 -14.78 -26.21 -22.30
CA ASP A 446 -13.52 -25.52 -22.02
C ASP A 446 -13.14 -24.68 -23.25
N PHE A 447 -13.20 -23.36 -23.10
CA PHE A 447 -12.81 -22.40 -24.13
C PHE A 447 -11.60 -21.61 -23.65
N SER A 448 -10.41 -22.02 -24.10
CA SER A 448 -9.12 -21.39 -23.75
C SER A 448 -8.83 -21.35 -22.24
N GLY A 449 -9.25 -22.37 -21.48
CA GLY A 449 -9.08 -22.45 -20.03
C GLY A 449 -10.24 -21.85 -19.22
N TYR A 450 -11.28 -21.33 -19.89
CA TYR A 450 -12.48 -20.77 -19.26
C TYR A 450 -13.71 -21.65 -19.50
N GLU A 451 -14.56 -21.83 -18.48
CA GLU A 451 -15.85 -22.49 -18.65
C GLU A 451 -16.81 -21.56 -19.41
N ALA A 452 -17.25 -22.00 -20.58
CA ALA A 452 -18.09 -21.23 -21.49
C ALA A 452 -19.25 -22.05 -22.06
N TRP A 453 -20.21 -21.40 -22.72
CA TRP A 453 -21.44 -22.04 -23.17
C TRP A 453 -21.63 -21.95 -24.68
N ILE A 454 -21.92 -23.09 -25.30
CA ILE A 454 -22.28 -23.20 -26.71
C ILE A 454 -23.65 -23.87 -26.88
N ALA A 455 -24.41 -23.42 -27.87
CA ALA A 455 -25.73 -23.97 -28.14
C ALA A 455 -25.58 -25.36 -28.80
N GLY A 456 -26.30 -26.36 -28.29
CA GLY A 456 -26.34 -27.70 -28.88
C GLY A 456 -26.84 -27.72 -30.34
N SER A 457 -27.56 -26.68 -30.77
CA SER A 457 -28.06 -26.57 -32.14
C SER A 457 -27.00 -26.22 -33.18
N VAL A 458 -25.77 -25.88 -32.77
CA VAL A 458 -24.69 -25.48 -33.69
C VAL A 458 -23.45 -26.38 -33.59
N ILE A 459 -23.56 -27.50 -32.87
CA ILE A 459 -22.48 -28.47 -32.67
C ILE A 459 -22.96 -29.89 -32.93
N GLU A 460 -22.02 -30.78 -33.26
CA GLU A 460 -22.22 -32.23 -33.28
C GLU A 460 -21.33 -32.85 -32.21
N LEU A 461 -21.93 -33.62 -31.30
CA LEU A 461 -21.22 -34.28 -30.21
C LEU A 461 -20.55 -35.57 -30.70
N SER A 462 -19.33 -35.83 -30.22
CA SER A 462 -18.54 -37.02 -30.52
C SER A 462 -17.87 -37.55 -29.24
N GLY A 463 -17.92 -38.86 -29.03
CA GLY A 463 -17.39 -39.52 -27.84
C GLY A 463 -18.48 -39.88 -26.80
N PRO A 464 -18.07 -40.21 -25.55
CA PRO A 464 -18.99 -40.68 -24.50
C PRO A 464 -19.77 -39.52 -23.82
N CYS A 465 -20.72 -38.93 -24.54
CA CYS A 465 -21.47 -37.73 -24.09
C CYS A 465 -22.78 -38.01 -23.33
N ASP A 466 -23.13 -39.29 -23.12
CA ASP A 466 -24.45 -39.68 -22.57
C ASP A 466 -24.65 -39.32 -21.09
N ASN A 467 -23.56 -39.08 -20.34
CA ASN A 467 -23.58 -38.84 -18.89
C ASN A 467 -22.91 -37.51 -18.47
N LEU A 468 -23.01 -36.47 -19.31
CA LEU A 468 -22.47 -35.15 -18.96
C LEU A 468 -23.14 -34.59 -17.68
N PRO A 469 -22.37 -34.07 -16.72
CA PRO A 469 -22.92 -33.50 -15.50
C PRO A 469 -23.76 -32.25 -15.81
N TYR A 470 -24.81 -32.02 -15.02
CA TYR A 470 -25.52 -30.75 -15.05
C TYR A 470 -24.68 -29.70 -14.33
N THR A 471 -24.22 -28.70 -15.08
CA THR A 471 -23.39 -27.62 -14.53
C THR A 471 -24.26 -26.48 -13.99
N TYR A 472 -23.71 -25.74 -13.04
CA TYR A 472 -24.37 -24.59 -12.44
C TYR A 472 -24.63 -23.51 -13.50
N ILE A 473 -25.83 -22.94 -13.51
CA ILE A 473 -26.24 -21.93 -14.49
C ILE A 473 -26.08 -20.53 -13.85
N PRO A 474 -25.26 -19.63 -14.42
CA PRO A 474 -25.13 -18.27 -13.89
C PRO A 474 -26.49 -17.55 -13.92
N PRO A 475 -26.82 -16.71 -12.92
CA PRO A 475 -28.10 -16.00 -12.88
C PRO A 475 -28.27 -15.12 -14.14
N THR A 476 -29.47 -15.15 -14.72
CA THR A 476 -29.79 -14.36 -15.92
C THR A 476 -29.52 -12.87 -15.68
N PRO A 477 -28.78 -12.17 -16.56
CA PRO A 477 -28.55 -10.73 -16.40
C PRO A 477 -29.88 -9.98 -16.35
N THR A 478 -30.05 -9.14 -15.33
CA THR A 478 -31.24 -8.28 -15.21
C THR A 478 -31.15 -7.19 -16.28
N PRO A 479 -32.18 -6.96 -17.12
CA PRO A 479 -32.10 -6.01 -18.23
C PRO A 479 -31.67 -4.62 -17.73
N PRO A 480 -30.70 -3.97 -18.41
CA PRO A 480 -30.33 -2.60 -18.09
C PRO A 480 -31.54 -1.68 -18.17
N ALA A 481 -31.75 -0.85 -17.14
CA ALA A 481 -32.79 0.16 -17.17
C ALA A 481 -32.57 1.10 -18.36
N THR A 482 -33.62 1.32 -19.16
CA THR A 482 -33.59 2.20 -20.34
C THR A 482 -33.12 3.61 -19.93
N PRO A 483 -31.99 4.12 -20.46
CA PRO A 483 -31.47 5.42 -20.06
C PRO A 483 -32.34 6.54 -20.65
N THR A 484 -32.82 7.41 -19.78
CA THR A 484 -33.37 8.73 -20.15
C THR A 484 -32.18 9.67 -20.41
N PRO A 485 -32.19 10.56 -21.43
CA PRO A 485 -31.01 11.35 -21.76
C PRO A 485 -30.66 12.33 -20.64
N ILE A 486 -29.49 12.15 -20.04
CA ILE A 486 -28.89 13.05 -19.05
C ILE A 486 -27.95 14.02 -19.78
N PRO A 487 -28.02 15.34 -19.52
CA PRO A 487 -27.06 16.29 -20.06
C PRO A 487 -25.66 16.02 -19.49
N SER A 488 -24.64 16.09 -20.35
CA SER A 488 -23.23 15.93 -20.01
C SER A 488 -22.86 16.76 -18.77
N PRO A 489 -22.43 16.16 -17.65
CA PRO A 489 -22.00 16.92 -16.49
C PRO A 489 -20.63 17.53 -16.80
N THR A 490 -20.55 18.85 -16.76
CA THR A 490 -19.30 19.52 -16.46
C THR A 490 -18.96 19.13 -15.01
N PRO A 491 -17.76 18.60 -14.72
CA PRO A 491 -17.42 18.16 -13.37
C PRO A 491 -17.48 19.36 -12.41
N GLU A 492 -18.46 19.33 -11.51
CA GLU A 492 -18.57 20.23 -10.36
C GLU A 492 -17.85 19.54 -9.21
N LEU A 493 -16.80 20.17 -8.68
CA LEU A 493 -16.10 19.66 -7.49
C LEU A 493 -17.07 19.64 -6.30
N PRO A 494 -16.88 18.73 -5.32
CA PRO A 494 -17.75 18.65 -4.14
C PRO A 494 -17.83 19.99 -3.39
N ILE A 495 -18.94 20.24 -2.70
CA ILE A 495 -19.11 21.41 -1.80
C ILE A 495 -18.84 20.94 -0.37
N ALA A 496 -17.95 21.61 0.36
CA ALA A 496 -17.60 21.26 1.73
C ALA A 496 -18.74 21.54 2.70
N GLY A 497 -18.93 20.64 3.68
CA GLY A 497 -19.86 20.81 4.80
C GLY A 497 -19.19 21.48 6.01
N ASP A 498 -20.00 22.00 6.92
CA ASP A 498 -19.57 22.73 8.12
C ASP A 498 -18.98 21.79 9.19
N ASN A 499 -17.66 21.81 9.37
CA ASN A 499 -16.91 20.83 10.17
C ASN A 499 -16.17 21.48 11.36
N GLU A 500 -16.89 22.10 12.30
CA GLU A 500 -16.21 22.72 13.45
C GLU A 500 -16.01 21.77 14.64
N TYR A 501 -14.79 21.77 15.16
CA TYR A 501 -14.39 20.92 16.27
C TYR A 501 -14.40 21.71 17.57
N ARG A 502 -15.38 21.43 18.43
CA ARG A 502 -15.54 22.13 19.70
C ARG A 502 -15.10 21.29 20.91
N GLY A 503 -14.16 21.83 21.69
CA GLY A 503 -13.78 21.25 22.99
C GLY A 503 -12.91 20.00 22.90
N ILE A 504 -12.02 19.91 21.91
CA ILE A 504 -11.06 18.80 21.78
C ILE A 504 -10.19 18.72 23.03
N LYS A 505 -10.19 17.57 23.70
CA LYS A 505 -9.36 17.34 24.89
C LYS A 505 -8.04 16.70 24.49
N VAL A 506 -6.94 17.34 24.84
CA VAL A 506 -5.59 16.83 24.58
C VAL A 506 -4.93 16.53 25.92
N ASP A 507 -4.64 15.26 26.17
CA ASP A 507 -4.03 14.84 27.44
C ASP A 507 -2.53 15.16 27.44
N TYR A 508 -2.06 15.88 28.47
CA TYR A 508 -0.65 16.22 28.68
C TYR A 508 0.27 15.00 28.67
N PHE A 509 -0.21 13.84 29.13
CA PHE A 509 0.60 12.62 29.20
C PHE A 509 0.50 11.73 27.97
N SER A 510 -0.40 12.02 27.02
CA SER A 510 -0.58 11.20 25.82
C SER A 510 0.67 11.23 24.94
N GLU A 511 1.21 10.06 24.62
CA GLU A 511 2.29 9.89 23.65
C GLU A 511 1.74 9.81 22.20
N SER A 512 0.43 9.74 22.05
CA SER A 512 -0.25 9.73 20.75
C SER A 512 -0.78 11.12 20.39
N PRO A 513 -0.55 11.61 19.15
CA PRO A 513 -1.17 12.82 18.65
C PRO A 513 -2.70 12.67 18.53
N VAL A 514 -3.42 13.77 18.70
CA VAL A 514 -4.83 13.85 18.30
C VAL A 514 -4.89 14.24 16.84
N TYR A 515 -5.50 13.41 16.01
CA TYR A 515 -5.69 13.66 14.57
C TYR A 515 -7.08 14.20 14.29
N LEU A 516 -7.16 15.24 13.46
CA LEU A 516 -8.37 15.89 12.98
C LEU A 516 -8.28 16.04 11.46
N SER A 517 -9.41 16.07 10.76
CA SER A 517 -9.44 16.26 9.31
C SER A 517 -10.75 16.89 8.89
N GLY A 518 -10.73 17.77 7.90
CA GLY A 518 -11.93 18.41 7.37
C GLY A 518 -11.72 18.86 5.93
N ALA A 519 -12.69 19.60 5.41
CA ALA A 519 -12.60 20.16 4.07
C ALA A 519 -13.26 21.54 4.06
N ILE A 520 -12.73 22.43 3.24
CA ILE A 520 -13.30 23.75 2.98
C ILE A 520 -13.45 23.94 1.46
N SER A 521 -14.43 24.75 1.04
CA SER A 521 -14.67 25.09 -0.37
C SER A 521 -15.01 26.57 -0.56
N TYR A 522 -14.61 27.14 -1.71
CA TYR A 522 -14.81 28.54 -2.07
C TYR A 522 -15.34 28.67 -3.50
N PRO A 523 -16.29 29.60 -3.78
CA PRO A 523 -16.95 30.55 -2.88
C PRO A 523 -18.24 30.00 -2.25
N GLN A 524 -18.60 28.75 -2.55
CA GLN A 524 -19.79 28.07 -2.03
C GLN A 524 -19.37 26.94 -1.09
N GLY A 525 -20.18 26.64 -0.07
CA GLY A 525 -19.88 25.67 0.99
C GLY A 525 -19.25 26.31 2.22
N ASP A 526 -18.69 25.47 3.09
CA ASP A 526 -17.95 25.94 4.25
C ASP A 526 -16.57 26.48 3.85
N MET A 527 -16.27 27.71 4.24
CA MET A 527 -15.02 28.40 3.92
C MET A 527 -14.04 28.44 5.09
N GLN A 528 -14.47 28.03 6.29
CA GLN A 528 -13.67 28.11 7.50
C GLN A 528 -14.04 27.02 8.50
N ASP A 529 -13.07 26.15 8.78
CA ASP A 529 -13.15 25.25 9.91
C ASP A 529 -12.49 25.86 11.15
N THR A 530 -13.16 25.73 12.29
CA THR A 530 -12.67 26.24 13.59
C THR A 530 -12.47 25.10 14.57
N VAL A 531 -11.29 25.05 15.20
CA VAL A 531 -10.93 24.02 16.19
C VAL A 531 -10.63 24.68 17.53
N THR A 532 -11.40 24.33 18.55
CA THR A 532 -11.13 24.70 19.95
C THR A 532 -10.65 23.50 20.74
N TYR A 533 -9.58 23.69 21.51
CA TYR A 533 -8.97 22.62 22.30
C TYR A 533 -8.73 23.05 23.75
N ALA A 534 -8.70 22.06 24.64
CA ALA A 534 -8.37 22.19 26.04
C ALA A 534 -7.42 21.07 26.46
N LEU A 535 -6.36 21.43 27.19
CA LEU A 535 -5.40 20.48 27.72
C LEU A 535 -5.92 19.87 29.02
N THR A 536 -5.78 18.56 29.18
CA THR A 536 -6.08 17.84 30.43
C THR A 536 -4.80 17.38 31.12
N ASN A 537 -4.85 17.16 32.44
CA ASN A 537 -3.69 16.80 33.27
C ASN A 537 -2.54 17.82 33.31
N THR A 538 -2.86 19.10 33.12
CA THR A 538 -1.89 20.22 33.10
C THR A 538 -1.28 20.55 34.46
N GLN A 539 -1.76 19.96 35.56
CA GLN A 539 -1.17 20.17 36.90
C GLN A 539 0.28 19.68 37.03
N TYR A 540 0.80 18.95 36.04
CA TYR A 540 2.17 18.44 35.98
C TYR A 540 3.02 19.11 34.90
N ALA A 541 2.49 20.14 34.24
CA ALA A 541 3.11 20.73 33.08
C ALA A 541 4.18 21.77 33.46
N TYR A 542 5.45 21.47 33.15
CA TYR A 542 6.57 22.40 33.28
C TYR A 542 7.24 22.53 31.91
N ASN A 543 7.18 23.71 31.29
CA ASN A 543 7.89 24.04 30.04
C ASN A 543 7.59 23.20 28.77
N GLY A 544 6.60 22.30 28.76
CA GLY A 544 6.15 21.60 27.56
C GLY A 544 5.81 22.52 26.37
N GLU A 545 6.25 22.11 25.18
CA GLU A 545 5.94 22.73 23.90
C GLU A 545 4.68 22.10 23.30
N PHE A 546 3.75 22.94 22.86
CA PHE A 546 2.58 22.48 22.10
C PHE A 546 2.89 22.53 20.61
N ARG A 547 2.71 21.40 19.91
CA ARG A 547 2.90 21.28 18.47
C ARG A 547 1.54 21.08 17.78
N LEU A 548 1.24 21.96 16.85
CA LEU A 548 0.15 21.80 15.89
C LEU A 548 0.75 21.64 14.50
N SER A 549 0.40 20.55 13.81
CA SER A 549 0.71 20.37 12.40
C SER A 549 -0.58 20.41 11.60
N VAL A 550 -0.60 21.10 10.45
CA VAL A 550 -1.74 21.17 9.54
C VAL A 550 -1.25 20.95 8.11
N SER A 551 -1.85 20.03 7.38
CA SER A 551 -1.62 19.84 5.95
C SER A 551 -2.86 20.17 5.14
N CYS A 552 -2.68 20.77 3.96
CA CYS A 552 -3.78 21.11 3.03
C CYS A 552 -3.53 20.49 1.66
N SER A 553 -4.51 19.81 1.08
CA SER A 553 -4.43 19.23 -0.27
C SER A 553 -5.71 19.52 -1.05
N GLY A 554 -5.57 20.02 -2.28
CA GLY A 554 -6.72 20.30 -3.14
C GLY A 554 -6.50 21.53 -4.03
N GLN A 555 -7.52 21.86 -4.82
CA GLN A 555 -7.47 23.01 -5.73
C GLN A 555 -7.70 24.30 -4.95
N GLY A 556 -6.77 25.24 -5.03
CA GLY A 556 -6.79 26.48 -4.26
C GLY A 556 -6.12 26.39 -2.90
N ALA A 557 -5.35 25.34 -2.60
CA ALA A 557 -4.62 25.19 -1.33
C ALA A 557 -3.69 26.37 -1.02
N GLU A 558 -3.17 27.06 -2.03
CA GLU A 558 -2.42 28.33 -1.91
C GLU A 558 -3.21 29.47 -1.27
N HIS A 559 -4.54 29.37 -1.26
CA HIS A 559 -5.43 30.36 -0.66
C HIS A 559 -5.94 29.98 0.73
N VAL A 560 -5.45 28.88 1.29
CA VAL A 560 -5.80 28.46 2.65
C VAL A 560 -4.84 29.08 3.67
N VAL A 561 -5.41 29.75 4.66
CA VAL A 561 -4.73 30.40 5.77
C VAL A 561 -5.11 29.70 7.07
N VAL A 562 -4.09 29.27 7.80
CA VAL A 562 -4.23 28.76 9.17
C VAL A 562 -3.92 29.89 10.14
N THR A 563 -4.87 30.22 11.02
CA THR A 563 -4.65 31.19 12.11
C THR A 563 -4.46 30.43 13.42
N PHE A 564 -3.34 30.68 14.09
CA PHE A 564 -2.94 30.00 15.32
C PHE A 564 -3.49 30.68 16.58
N PRO A 565 -3.43 30.02 17.75
CA PRO A 565 -3.98 30.55 19.00
C PRO A 565 -3.38 31.88 19.47
N ASP A 566 -2.16 32.21 19.04
CA ASP A 566 -1.51 33.49 19.33
C ASP A 566 -1.87 34.61 18.32
N GLY A 567 -2.72 34.30 17.34
CA GLY A 567 -3.11 35.18 16.24
C GLY A 567 -2.11 35.22 15.09
N SER A 568 -1.00 34.48 15.15
CA SER A 568 -0.10 34.33 14.01
C SER A 568 -0.76 33.52 12.90
N GLN A 569 -0.38 33.79 11.65
CA GLN A 569 -0.97 33.15 10.48
C GLN A 569 0.09 32.48 9.64
N SER A 570 -0.26 31.35 9.04
CA SER A 570 0.55 30.66 8.03
C SER A 570 -0.34 30.21 6.89
N ARG A 571 0.26 30.03 5.71
CA ARG A 571 -0.48 29.76 4.48
C ARG A 571 -0.04 28.43 3.89
N CYS A 572 -1.01 27.64 3.43
CA CYS A 572 -0.75 26.41 2.70
C CYS A 572 -0.29 26.75 1.28
N SER A 573 0.53 25.90 0.66
CA SER A 573 1.01 26.10 -0.72
C SER A 573 1.01 24.77 -1.47
N PRO A 574 0.79 24.75 -2.80
CA PRO A 574 0.93 23.55 -3.62
C PRO A 574 2.35 22.95 -3.60
N THR A 575 3.35 23.73 -3.17
CA THR A 575 4.75 23.26 -2.98
C THR A 575 5.07 22.96 -1.51
N TYR A 576 4.30 23.54 -0.57
CA TYR A 576 4.44 23.35 0.88
C TYR A 576 3.05 23.13 1.48
N ASN A 577 2.59 21.89 1.40
CA ASN A 577 1.27 21.47 1.85
C ASN A 577 1.25 21.09 3.34
N PHE A 578 2.26 21.50 4.12
CA PHE A 578 2.42 21.13 5.53
C PHE A 578 2.94 22.32 6.34
N ILE A 579 2.19 22.71 7.37
CA ILE A 579 2.46 23.81 8.27
C ILE A 579 2.63 23.25 9.67
N GLN A 580 3.68 23.68 10.38
CA GLN A 580 3.85 23.35 11.80
C GLN A 580 4.03 24.61 12.63
N TYR A 581 3.39 24.62 13.79
CA TYR A 581 3.43 25.72 14.73
C TYR A 581 3.81 25.23 16.13
N PHE A 582 4.78 25.92 16.73
CA PHE A 582 5.33 25.63 18.05
C PHE A 582 4.95 26.77 18.98
N TYR A 583 4.11 26.47 19.96
CA TYR A 583 3.76 27.46 20.95
C TYR A 583 4.65 27.31 22.18
N ARG A 584 5.49 28.33 22.44
CA ARG A 584 6.31 28.44 23.65
C ARG A 584 5.63 29.37 24.64
N GLY A 585 4.96 28.79 25.63
CA GLY A 585 4.18 29.47 26.66
C GLY A 585 2.91 28.67 26.93
N PHE A 586 2.57 28.39 28.19
CA PHE A 586 1.40 27.55 28.46
C PHE A 586 0.10 28.33 28.29
N SER A 587 -0.66 28.02 27.24
CA SER A 587 -2.11 28.21 27.26
C SER A 587 -2.78 26.84 27.42
N THR A 588 -3.55 26.66 28.49
CA THR A 588 -4.26 25.40 28.78
C THR A 588 -5.45 25.14 27.85
N SER A 589 -5.75 26.09 26.97
CA SER A 589 -6.76 26.00 25.92
C SER A 589 -6.44 26.98 24.81
N GLY A 590 -6.94 26.73 23.60
CA GLY A 590 -6.72 27.62 22.46
C GLY A 590 -7.70 27.36 21.33
N GLU A 591 -7.62 28.20 20.32
CA GLU A 591 -8.39 28.10 19.09
C GLU A 591 -7.45 28.27 17.90
N PHE A 592 -7.62 27.46 16.87
CA PHE A 592 -7.05 27.72 15.56
C PHE A 592 -8.11 27.56 14.48
N THR A 593 -7.95 28.29 13.39
CA THR A 593 -8.87 28.25 12.25
C THR A 593 -8.12 27.88 10.98
N ILE A 594 -8.80 27.17 10.07
CA ILE A 594 -8.35 26.91 8.71
C ILE A 594 -9.37 27.55 7.78
N GLN A 595 -8.98 28.55 7.02
CA GLN A 595 -9.92 29.34 6.22
C GLN A 595 -9.39 29.67 4.83
N PHE A 596 -10.28 29.83 3.87
CA PHE A 596 -9.94 30.50 2.62
C PHE A 596 -9.86 32.01 2.82
N ASP A 597 -8.80 32.64 2.31
CA ASP A 597 -8.71 34.11 2.22
C ASP A 597 -8.87 34.64 0.78
N GLY A 598 -9.16 33.74 -0.16
CA GLY A 598 -9.41 33.98 -1.58
C GLY A 598 -9.58 32.64 -2.31
N GLY A 599 -9.82 32.66 -3.63
CA GLY A 599 -9.89 31.42 -4.42
C GLY A 599 -10.54 31.61 -5.79
N GLN A 600 -10.40 30.61 -6.67
CA GLN A 600 -11.19 30.53 -7.90
C GLN A 600 -12.58 29.93 -7.63
N SER A 601 -13.51 30.03 -8.58
CA SER A 601 -14.93 29.65 -8.39
C SER A 601 -15.20 28.19 -8.00
N ASN A 602 -14.19 27.33 -8.08
CA ASN A 602 -14.29 25.89 -7.85
C ASN A 602 -13.15 25.41 -6.93
N SER A 603 -12.80 26.16 -5.88
CA SER A 603 -11.71 25.76 -4.97
C SER A 603 -12.25 24.77 -3.92
N TYR A 604 -11.54 23.68 -3.70
CA TYR A 604 -11.89 22.63 -2.73
C TYR A 604 -10.59 22.08 -2.13
N VAL A 605 -10.48 22.14 -0.80
CA VAL A 605 -9.27 21.76 -0.08
C VAL A 605 -9.63 20.88 1.10
N ASP A 606 -9.08 19.68 1.11
CA ASP A 606 -9.02 18.80 2.27
C ASP A 606 -7.87 19.21 3.17
N TRP A 607 -8.08 19.21 4.48
CA TRP A 607 -7.03 19.45 5.46
C TRP A 607 -6.96 18.36 6.52
N ASN A 608 -5.75 18.10 7.01
CA ASN A 608 -5.50 17.20 8.15
C ASN A 608 -4.69 17.96 9.19
N ALA A 609 -5.03 17.82 10.47
CA ALA A 609 -4.31 18.43 11.57
C ALA A 609 -3.91 17.39 12.63
N SER A 610 -2.72 17.55 13.21
CA SER A 610 -2.27 16.77 14.37
C SER A 610 -1.88 17.68 15.52
N LEU A 611 -2.41 17.39 16.70
CA LEU A 611 -2.12 18.11 17.94
C LEU A 611 -1.31 17.19 18.86
N PHE A 612 -0.16 17.67 19.31
CA PHE A 612 0.74 16.90 20.15
C PHE A 612 1.45 17.79 21.19
N ILE A 613 1.67 17.26 22.40
CA ILE A 613 2.39 17.95 23.47
C ILE A 613 3.75 17.28 23.65
N TYR A 614 4.80 18.08 23.56
CA TYR A 614 6.18 17.63 23.71
C TYR A 614 6.80 18.21 24.97
N ASP A 615 7.27 17.36 25.89
CA ASP A 615 8.00 17.77 27.10
C ASP A 615 9.42 17.20 27.05
N SER A 616 10.40 18.07 26.86
CA SER A 616 11.81 17.70 26.72
C SER A 616 12.49 17.33 28.05
N GLU A 617 11.93 17.67 29.21
CA GLU A 617 12.56 17.42 30.53
C GLU A 617 12.17 16.05 31.13
N ARG A 618 11.19 15.37 30.53
CA ARG A 618 10.58 14.11 31.01
C ARG A 618 11.57 12.93 31.09
N SER A 619 12.71 12.98 30.39
CA SER A 619 13.72 11.90 30.39
C SER A 619 14.64 11.89 31.62
N SER A 620 14.45 12.78 32.60
CA SER A 620 15.34 12.91 33.77
C SER A 620 14.73 12.46 35.11
N GLN A 621 13.44 12.10 35.15
CA GLN A 621 12.73 11.77 36.39
C GLN A 621 11.99 10.40 36.41
N GLN A 622 12.21 9.54 35.43
CA GLN A 622 11.79 8.12 35.50
C GLN A 622 12.98 7.18 35.71
#